data_AF-A0A1Q9YE31-F1
#
_entry.id   AF-A0A1Q9YE31-F1
#
_cell.length_a   1.000
_cell.length_b   1.000
_cell.length_c   1.000
_cell.angle_alpha   90.00
_cell.angle_beta   90.00
_cell.angle_gamma   90.00
#
_symmetry.space_group_name_H-M   'P 1'
#
loop_
_entity.id
_entity.type
_entity.pdbx_description
1 polymer ?
#
loop_
_entity_poly.entity_id
_entity_poly.type
_entity_poly.pdbx_seq_one_letter_code
_entity_poly.pdbx_strand_id
1 'polypeptide(L)'
;MKTVHIDAKRIMQSDHPFEALCALFNLKSRSFDEFKTHLMLDHEPIIAEVANCPVRNKTWEQLSDLLEGIQQHSNTFYLIWGTQDDMVNPDAVDPEHELENPSWALPAQS
;
A
#
# COMPACT_ATOMS: atom_id res chain seq x y z
N MET A 1 2.63 10.06 -18.90
CA MET A 1 2.19 9.90 -17.51
C MET A 1 2.67 8.54 -17.04
N LYS A 2 3.25 8.47 -15.84
CA LYS A 2 3.80 7.26 -15.23
C LYS A 2 2.98 6.88 -13.99
N THR A 3 2.63 5.61 -13.85
CA THR A 3 2.05 5.08 -12.62
C THR A 3 3.07 4.19 -11.91
N VAL A 4 3.22 4.37 -10.60
CA VAL A 4 4.13 3.62 -9.73
C VAL A 4 3.30 2.98 -8.63
N HIS A 5 3.28 1.64 -8.59
CA HIS A 5 2.63 0.91 -7.52
C HIS A 5 3.62 0.65 -6.38
N ILE A 6 3.26 1.08 -5.18
CA ILE A 6 4.06 1.03 -3.97
C ILE A 6 3.42 0.03 -3.01
N ASP A 7 4.01 -1.17 -2.90
CA ASP A 7 3.67 -2.11 -1.83
C ASP A 7 4.50 -1.78 -0.59
N ALA A 8 3.88 -1.08 0.36
CA ALA A 8 4.55 -0.57 1.55
C ALA A 8 5.11 -1.69 2.44
N LYS A 9 4.38 -2.78 2.59
CA LYS A 9 4.81 -3.96 3.36
C LYS A 9 6.04 -4.59 2.73
N ARG A 10 6.08 -4.73 1.41
CA ARG A 10 7.23 -5.27 0.68
C ARG A 10 8.46 -4.36 0.80
N ILE A 11 8.28 -3.03 0.73
CA ILE A 11 9.39 -2.08 0.96
C ILE A 11 9.96 -2.25 2.36
N MET A 12 9.11 -2.41 3.38
CA MET A 12 9.55 -2.59 4.77
C MET A 12 10.21 -3.94 5.03
N GLN A 13 10.06 -4.93 4.14
CA GLN A 13 10.78 -6.21 4.21
C GLN A 13 12.19 -6.13 3.60
N SER A 14 12.53 -5.03 2.92
CA SER A 14 13.88 -4.80 2.38
C SER A 14 14.86 -4.44 3.49
N ASP A 15 16.11 -4.90 3.37
CA ASP A 15 17.23 -4.44 4.21
C ASP A 15 17.49 -2.94 4.05
N HIS A 16 17.12 -2.38 2.88
CA HIS A 16 17.26 -0.97 2.53
C HIS A 16 15.92 -0.41 2.01
N PRO A 17 14.99 -0.02 2.91
CA PRO A 17 13.65 0.43 2.52
C PRO A 17 13.64 1.69 1.65
N PHE A 18 14.51 2.66 1.93
CA PHE A 18 14.60 3.87 1.12
C PHE A 18 15.12 3.59 -0.29
N GLU A 19 16.13 2.72 -0.42
CA GLU A 19 16.66 2.32 -1.73
C GLU A 19 15.63 1.53 -2.54
N ALA A 20 14.86 0.66 -1.87
CA ALA A 20 13.75 -0.06 -2.49
C ALA A 20 12.67 0.91 -3.00
N LEU A 21 12.35 1.95 -2.24
CA LEU A 21 11.43 3.02 -2.70
C LEU A 21 12.01 3.76 -3.91
N CYS A 22 13.28 4.19 -3.87
CA CYS A 22 13.95 4.86 -4.99
C CYS A 22 13.92 4.02 -6.27
N ALA A 23 14.11 2.71 -6.14
CA ALA A 23 14.12 1.77 -7.26
C ALA A 23 12.77 1.73 -8.00
N LEU A 24 11.63 1.86 -7.29
CA LEU A 24 10.30 1.93 -7.92
C LEU A 24 10.16 3.12 -8.88
N PHE A 25 10.88 4.21 -8.60
CA PHE A 25 10.90 5.39 -9.45
C PHE A 25 12.02 5.36 -10.50
N ASN A 26 12.83 4.30 -10.57
CA ASN A 26 14.08 4.22 -11.36
C ASN A 26 15.10 5.30 -10.99
N LEU A 27 15.15 5.69 -9.71
CA LEU A 27 16.06 6.70 -9.20
C LEU A 27 17.21 6.06 -8.41
N LYS A 28 18.39 6.70 -8.46
CA LYS A 28 19.56 6.35 -7.64
C LYS A 28 19.87 7.47 -6.65
N SER A 29 18.89 7.79 -5.81
CA SER A 29 19.04 8.85 -4.81
C SER A 29 19.73 8.32 -3.56
N ARG A 30 20.67 9.10 -3.03
CA ARG A 30 21.44 8.78 -1.81
C ARG A 30 20.86 9.46 -0.57
N SER A 31 19.93 10.40 -0.75
CA SER A 31 19.27 11.12 0.33
C SER A 31 17.81 11.44 -0.01
N PHE A 32 17.03 11.75 1.03
CA PHE A 32 15.63 12.17 0.90
C PHE A 32 15.50 13.47 0.07
N ASP A 33 16.42 14.41 0.25
CA ASP A 33 16.43 15.69 -0.50
C ASP A 33 16.68 15.49 -2.00
N GLU A 34 17.60 14.58 -2.34
CA GLU A 34 17.89 14.23 -3.73
C GLU A 34 16.67 13.55 -4.38
N PHE A 35 16.05 12.60 -3.67
CA PHE A 35 14.83 11.93 -4.12
C PHE A 35 13.67 12.91 -4.34
N LYS A 36 13.44 13.81 -3.37
CA LYS A 36 12.44 14.88 -3.48
C LYS A 36 12.72 15.78 -4.67
N THR A 37 13.97 16.22 -4.85
CA THR A 37 14.36 17.10 -5.96
C THR A 37 14.11 16.42 -7.32
N HIS A 38 14.44 15.14 -7.47
CA HIS A 38 14.16 14.41 -8.70
C HIS A 38 12.67 14.35 -9.02
N LEU A 39 11.83 14.01 -8.05
CA LEU A 39 10.38 13.90 -8.26
C LEU A 39 9.67 15.25 -8.40
N MET A 40 10.25 16.34 -7.89
CA MET A 40 9.75 17.70 -8.09
C MET A 40 10.15 18.30 -9.44
N LEU A 41 11.29 17.91 -9.99
CA LEU A 41 11.78 18.40 -11.29
C LEU A 41 11.27 17.57 -12.47
N ASP A 42 10.61 16.44 -12.21
CA ASP A 42 10.04 15.62 -13.28
C ASP A 42 8.90 16.36 -14.00
N HIS A 43 9.01 16.44 -15.31
CA HIS A 43 8.04 17.10 -16.17
C HIS A 43 6.89 16.17 -16.56
N GLU A 44 7.07 14.86 -16.39
CA GLU A 44 6.02 13.88 -16.63
C GLU A 44 5.17 13.68 -15.37
N PRO A 45 3.82 13.72 -15.46
CA PRO A 45 2.98 13.41 -14.31
C PRO A 45 3.19 11.99 -13.80
N ILE A 46 3.35 11.85 -12.49
CA ILE A 46 3.55 10.61 -11.74
C ILE A 46 2.36 10.39 -10.81
N ILE A 47 1.73 9.22 -10.94
CA ILE A 47 0.74 8.72 -9.99
C ILE A 47 1.41 7.63 -9.16
N ALA A 48 1.49 7.82 -7.85
CA ALA A 48 2.01 6.84 -6.90
C ALA A 48 0.85 6.23 -6.13
N GLU A 49 0.56 4.95 -6.41
CA GLU A 49 -0.51 4.20 -5.77
C GLU A 49 0.05 3.35 -4.64
N VAL A 50 -0.38 3.58 -3.42
CA VAL A 50 0.19 2.96 -2.22
C VAL A 50 -0.74 1.92 -1.64
N ALA A 51 -0.25 0.70 -1.44
CA ALA A 51 -0.99 -0.42 -0.87
C ALA A 51 -0.24 -1.06 0.31
N ASN A 52 -0.95 -1.92 1.07
CA ASN A 52 -0.37 -2.73 2.15
C ASN A 52 0.38 -1.92 3.23
N CYS A 53 -0.15 -0.75 3.62
CA CYS A 53 0.47 0.15 4.59
C CYS A 53 0.73 -0.57 5.95
N PRO A 54 2.00 -0.72 6.38
CA PRO A 54 2.33 -1.38 7.63
C PRO A 54 1.92 -0.50 8.82
N VAL A 55 1.18 -1.10 9.76
CA VAL A 55 0.70 -0.42 10.96
C VAL A 55 1.85 -0.23 11.97
N ARG A 56 1.98 0.97 12.55
CA ARG A 56 2.97 1.31 13.61
C ARG A 56 4.43 1.07 13.20
N ASN A 57 4.77 1.26 11.94
CA ASN A 57 6.15 1.18 11.45
C ASN A 57 6.75 2.59 11.28
N LYS A 58 7.72 2.94 12.14
CA LYS A 58 8.37 4.27 12.14
C LYS A 58 9.12 4.60 10.86
N THR A 59 9.73 3.59 10.22
CA THR A 59 10.44 3.80 8.95
C THR A 59 9.45 4.11 7.85
N TRP A 60 8.31 3.40 7.83
CA TRP A 60 7.24 3.70 6.89
C TRP A 60 6.66 5.09 7.11
N GLU A 61 6.39 5.48 8.37
CA GLU A 61 5.90 6.84 8.71
C GLU A 61 6.82 7.92 8.11
N GLN A 62 8.14 7.75 8.22
CA GLN A 62 9.10 8.68 7.61
C GLN A 62 9.05 8.70 6.07
N LEU A 63 8.87 7.54 5.43
CA LEU A 63 8.78 7.46 3.96
C LEU A 63 7.44 7.98 3.44
N SER A 64 6.34 7.74 4.15
CA SER A 64 5.03 8.30 3.81
C SER A 64 5.03 9.81 3.94
N ASP A 65 5.60 10.36 5.02
CA ASP A 65 5.73 11.82 5.21
C ASP A 65 6.56 12.46 4.08
N LEU A 66 7.61 11.78 3.63
CA LEU A 66 8.41 12.21 2.49
C LEU A 66 7.57 12.28 1.20
N LEU A 67 6.82 11.22 0.89
CA LEU A 67 5.96 11.15 -0.29
C LEU A 67 4.88 12.24 -0.23
N GLU A 68 4.21 12.39 0.90
CA GLU A 68 3.18 13.44 1.10
C GLU A 68 3.77 14.84 0.94
N GLY A 69 4.97 15.06 1.50
CA GLY A 69 5.71 16.29 1.33
C GLY A 69 6.03 16.61 -0.13
N ILE A 70 6.30 15.60 -0.97
CA ILE A 70 6.49 15.77 -2.42
C ILE A 70 5.16 16.16 -3.08
N GLN A 71 4.07 15.45 -2.80
CA GLN A 71 2.75 15.76 -3.34
C GLN A 71 2.33 17.21 -3.05
N GLN A 72 2.57 17.69 -1.83
CA GLN A 72 2.18 19.06 -1.44
C GLN A 72 2.92 20.15 -2.22
N HIS A 73 4.11 19.86 -2.74
CA HIS A 73 4.99 20.85 -3.37
C HIS A 73 5.23 20.61 -4.87
N SER A 74 4.81 19.47 -5.40
CA SER A 74 4.94 19.11 -6.81
C SER A 74 3.61 19.28 -7.54
N ASN A 75 3.67 19.86 -8.73
CA ASN A 75 2.50 19.98 -9.62
C ASN A 75 2.30 18.73 -10.49
N THR A 76 3.23 17.78 -10.45
CA THR A 76 3.25 16.60 -11.32
C THR A 76 3.20 15.29 -10.53
N PHE A 77 3.26 15.33 -9.20
CA PHE A 77 3.26 14.13 -8.36
C PHE A 77 1.96 13.99 -7.56
N TYR A 78 1.27 12.87 -7.74
CA TYR A 78 -0.01 12.57 -7.10
C TYR A 78 0.08 11.25 -6.33
N LEU A 79 -0.37 11.23 -5.07
CA LEU A 79 -0.50 10.02 -4.27
C LEU A 79 -1.94 9.57 -4.21
N ILE A 80 -2.12 8.26 -4.35
CA ILE A 80 -3.39 7.58 -4.13
C ILE A 80 -3.14 6.53 -3.06
N TRP A 81 -3.80 6.70 -1.91
CA TRP A 81 -3.78 5.70 -0.85
C TRP A 81 -4.82 4.62 -1.16
N GLY A 82 -4.38 3.37 -1.20
CA GLY A 82 -5.25 2.21 -1.33
C GLY A 82 -6.23 2.12 -0.15
N THR A 83 -7.42 1.60 -0.41
CA THR A 83 -8.46 1.41 0.60
C THR A 83 -8.04 0.39 1.65
N GLN A 84 -8.53 0.55 2.88
CA GLN A 84 -8.25 -0.34 4.01
C GLN A 84 -8.62 -1.81 3.77
N ASP A 85 -9.40 -2.16 2.73
CA ASP A 85 -9.75 -3.55 2.40
C ASP A 85 -8.53 -4.46 2.07
N ASP A 86 -7.41 -3.89 1.61
CA ASP A 86 -6.14 -4.60 1.46
C ASP A 86 -5.36 -4.75 2.79
N MET A 87 -5.85 -4.16 3.89
CA MET A 87 -5.39 -4.47 5.26
C MET A 87 -6.05 -5.79 5.68
N VAL A 88 -5.61 -6.89 5.06
CA VAL A 88 -6.01 -8.25 5.41
C VAL A 88 -6.03 -8.40 6.92
N ASN A 89 -7.23 -8.55 7.47
CA ASN A 89 -7.45 -9.00 8.82
C ASN A 89 -7.15 -10.51 8.81
N PRO A 90 -6.01 -10.99 9.38
CA PRO A 90 -5.71 -12.42 9.38
C PRO A 90 -6.71 -13.23 10.24
N ASP A 91 -7.60 -12.56 10.98
CA ASP A 91 -8.67 -13.14 11.80
C ASP A 91 -10.06 -13.11 11.14
N ALA A 92 -10.18 -12.77 9.86
CA ALA A 92 -11.39 -13.07 9.09
C ALA A 92 -11.41 -14.57 8.73
N VAL A 93 -11.44 -15.43 9.75
CA VAL A 93 -11.97 -16.78 9.61
C VAL A 93 -13.45 -16.59 9.35
N ASP A 94 -13.87 -16.84 8.12
CA ASP A 94 -15.26 -17.05 7.78
C ASP A 94 -15.66 -18.43 8.34
N PRO A 95 -16.49 -18.52 9.40
CA PRO A 95 -17.07 -19.76 9.84
C PRO A 95 -18.53 -19.81 9.39
N GLU A 96 -18.84 -19.47 8.14
CA GLU A 96 -20.19 -19.62 7.61
C GLU A 96 -20.19 -20.69 6.52
N HIS A 97 -20.15 -21.96 6.97
CA HIS A 97 -20.87 -23.06 6.33
C HIS A 97 -21.14 -24.18 7.36
N GLU A 98 -21.71 -23.84 8.52
CA GLU A 98 -22.64 -24.78 9.14
C GLU A 98 -23.90 -24.77 8.27
N LEU A 99 -23.95 -25.76 7.37
CA LEU A 99 -25.11 -26.09 6.55
C LEU A 99 -26.38 -25.91 7.39
N GLU A 100 -27.19 -24.94 6.97
CA GLU A 100 -28.57 -24.78 7.39
C GLU A 100 -29.24 -26.16 7.36
N ASN A 101 -29.51 -26.69 8.55
CA ASN A 101 -30.24 -27.93 8.73
C ASN A 101 -31.68 -27.60 8.32
N PRO A 102 -32.20 -28.07 7.17
CA PRO A 102 -33.56 -27.73 6.81
C PRO A 102 -34.49 -28.39 7.82
N SER A 103 -35.17 -27.53 8.60
CA SER A 103 -36.46 -27.88 9.20
C SER A 103 -37.32 -28.54 8.09
N TRP A 104 -38.11 -29.57 8.41
CA TRP A 104 -39.08 -30.26 7.52
C TRP A 104 -38.81 -31.72 7.06
N ALA A 105 -37.76 -32.42 7.48
CA ALA A 105 -37.73 -33.89 7.30
C ALA A 105 -38.58 -34.61 8.37
N LEU A 106 -39.83 -34.94 8.02
CA LEU A 106 -40.85 -35.63 8.83
C LEU A 106 -40.34 -36.95 9.44
N PRO A 107 -40.69 -37.31 10.70
CA PRO A 107 -40.49 -38.66 11.19
C PRO A 107 -41.44 -39.64 10.49
N ALA A 108 -40.88 -40.77 10.07
CA ALA A 108 -41.56 -41.87 9.43
C ALA A 108 -42.71 -42.42 10.29
N GLN A 109 -43.81 -42.79 9.62
CA GLN A 109 -44.96 -43.43 10.25
C GLN A 109 -44.59 -44.77 10.89
N SER A 110 -45.22 -45.07 12.03
CA SER A 110 -45.45 -46.42 12.56
C SER A 110 -46.80 -46.45 13.26
#